data_AF-A0A2D6AVV8-F1
#
_entry.id   AF-A0A2D6AVV8-F1
#
_cell.length_a   1.000
_cell.length_b   1.000
_cell.length_c   1.000
_cell.angle_alpha   90.00
_cell.angle_beta   90.00
_cell.angle_gamma   90.00
#
_symmetry.space_group_name_H-M   'P 1'
#
loop_
_entity.id
_entity.type
_entity.pdbx_description
1 polymer ?
#
loop_
_entity_poly.entity_id
_entity_poly.type
_entity_poly.pdbx_seq_one_letter_code
_entity_poly.pdbx_strand_id
1 'polypeptide(L)'
;MVIENQKEYLSFIEKITKKDVSVVFIRDDFRNHPAESEVLFATVAFQDKKYNIMFNHSESIEELDYRLLSRAKRIWTDDSKQAYHLTKFKNLYDVRVMAHVQGIMLEQILEPGLCFGSMYERITSKRNANFFIPAVKLIEYSEERLNMLQEVFNKLDIRKYHLKYNNASMVFASVEEQGIKIKSRSFNGTFKNNFAYSNYNILTATCRPSNTFRGINLGALNKKDGTRKNVRSRFDNGILVEFDYDAYHLRLLANILKYDVPTDISLHQHLA
;
A
#
# COMPACT_ATOMS: atom_id res chain seq x y z
N MET A 1 7.52 24.35 3.05
CA MET A 1 7.43 25.27 1.89
C MET A 1 6.31 24.76 1.01
N VAL A 2 5.36 25.59 0.61
CA VAL A 2 4.30 25.18 -0.33
C VAL A 2 4.76 25.52 -1.74
N ILE A 3 4.62 24.59 -2.68
CA ILE A 3 4.87 24.80 -4.11
C ILE A 3 3.50 24.91 -4.79
N GLU A 4 3.19 26.09 -5.32
CA GLU A 4 1.85 26.40 -5.85
C GLU A 4 1.84 26.70 -7.35
N ASN A 5 3.02 26.94 -7.95
CA ASN A 5 3.15 27.24 -9.37
C ASN A 5 4.16 26.35 -10.09
N GLN A 6 4.00 26.26 -11.41
CA GLN A 6 4.76 25.38 -12.28
C GLN A 6 6.25 25.74 -12.33
N LYS A 7 6.60 27.02 -12.24
CA LYS A 7 8.01 27.47 -12.26
C LYS A 7 8.78 26.96 -11.03
N GLU A 8 8.21 27.13 -9.84
CA GLU A 8 8.77 26.61 -8.60
C GLU A 8 8.82 25.08 -8.61
N TYR A 9 7.77 24.44 -9.11
CA TYR A 9 7.71 22.99 -9.21
C TYR A 9 8.81 22.44 -10.11
N LEU A 10 8.98 22.99 -11.32
CA LEU A 10 10.02 22.57 -12.25
C LEU A 10 11.43 22.78 -11.67
N SER A 11 11.68 23.93 -11.01
CA SER A 11 12.95 24.17 -10.32
C SER A 11 13.19 23.16 -9.19
N PHE A 12 12.15 22.79 -8.46
CA PHE A 12 12.25 21.74 -7.44
C PHE A 12 12.54 20.36 -8.04
N ILE A 13 11.85 19.99 -9.13
CA ILE A 13 12.08 18.75 -9.86
C ILE A 13 13.54 18.63 -10.34
N GLU A 14 14.13 19.71 -10.85
CA GLU A 14 15.55 19.74 -11.23
C GLU A 14 16.46 19.46 -10.03
N LYS A 15 16.18 20.04 -8.87
CA LYS A 15 16.98 19.83 -7.64
C LYS A 15 16.97 18.38 -7.16
N ILE A 16 15.82 17.71 -7.23
CA ILE A 16 15.69 16.32 -6.76
C ILE A 16 16.07 15.28 -7.80
N THR A 17 16.25 15.68 -9.06
CA THR A 17 16.55 14.74 -10.16
C THR A 17 17.81 13.94 -9.84
N LYS A 18 17.70 12.61 -9.94
CA LYS A 18 18.77 11.64 -9.58
C LYS A 18 19.27 11.74 -8.12
N LYS A 19 18.50 12.33 -7.22
CA LYS A 19 18.77 12.36 -5.76
C LYS A 19 17.80 11.46 -5.01
N ASP A 20 18.18 11.07 -3.80
CA ASP A 20 17.31 10.33 -2.90
C ASP A 20 16.43 11.35 -2.16
N VAL A 21 15.13 11.06 -2.05
CA VAL A 21 14.13 11.90 -1.37
C VAL A 21 13.23 11.04 -0.50
N SER A 22 12.59 11.64 0.50
CA SER A 22 11.51 10.99 1.25
C SER A 22 10.17 11.65 0.92
N VAL A 23 9.11 10.86 0.71
CA VAL A 23 7.81 11.36 0.25
C VAL A 23 6.67 10.67 0.98
N VAL A 24 5.68 11.47 1.38
CA VAL A 24 4.35 11.00 1.78
C VAL A 24 3.34 11.48 0.74
N PHE A 25 2.66 10.52 0.10
CA PHE A 25 1.55 10.81 -0.81
C PHE A 25 0.22 10.77 -0.05
N ILE A 26 -0.63 11.75 -0.33
CA ILE A 26 -2.00 11.82 0.13
C ILE A 26 -2.91 11.60 -1.06
N ARG A 27 -3.86 10.69 -0.88
CA ARG A 27 -4.88 10.34 -1.88
C ARG A 27 -6.18 11.10 -1.65
N ASP A 28 -7.04 11.09 -2.66
CA ASP A 28 -8.36 11.69 -2.67
C ASP A 28 -9.29 11.26 -1.51
N ASP A 29 -9.15 10.03 -1.00
CA ASP A 29 -9.93 9.53 0.13
C ASP A 29 -9.30 8.29 0.80
N PHE A 30 -9.06 8.32 2.12
CA PHE A 30 -8.50 7.16 2.82
C PHE A 30 -9.46 5.98 2.93
N ARG A 31 -10.75 6.19 2.66
CA ARG A 31 -11.71 5.09 2.69
C ARG A 31 -11.47 4.20 1.48
N ASN A 32 -11.19 4.72 0.29
CA ASN A 32 -11.05 3.91 -0.93
C ASN A 32 -9.87 2.92 -0.85
N HIS A 33 -9.81 1.95 -1.75
CA HIS A 33 -8.57 1.20 -1.95
C HIS A 33 -7.57 2.10 -2.68
N PRO A 34 -6.25 2.08 -2.37
CA PRO A 34 -5.28 2.94 -3.07
C PRO A 34 -5.28 2.76 -4.60
N ALA A 35 -5.57 1.55 -5.09
CA ALA A 35 -5.68 1.28 -6.53
C ALA A 35 -6.90 1.92 -7.21
N GLU A 36 -7.87 2.42 -6.43
CA GLU A 36 -9.07 3.11 -6.90
C GLU A 36 -9.05 4.60 -6.52
N SER A 37 -7.87 5.14 -6.23
CA SER A 37 -7.65 6.48 -5.70
C SER A 37 -6.69 7.27 -6.59
N GLU A 38 -6.85 8.59 -6.56
CA GLU A 38 -5.98 9.52 -7.26
C GLU A 38 -4.99 10.19 -6.29
N VAL A 39 -3.84 10.61 -6.82
CA VAL A 39 -2.88 11.44 -6.07
C VAL A 39 -3.46 12.85 -5.91
N LEU A 40 -3.63 13.28 -4.67
CA LEU A 40 -4.18 14.59 -4.35
C LEU A 40 -3.07 15.59 -4.02
N PHE A 41 -2.13 15.15 -3.20
CA PHE A 41 -1.12 15.99 -2.57
C PHE A 41 0.11 15.14 -2.20
N ALA A 42 1.29 15.76 -2.10
CA ALA A 42 2.46 15.11 -1.50
C ALA A 42 3.31 16.10 -0.69
N THR A 43 3.92 15.59 0.37
CA THR A 43 5.05 16.26 1.04
C THR A 43 6.33 15.52 0.73
N VAL A 44 7.32 16.26 0.22
CA VAL A 44 8.65 15.76 -0.09
C VAL A 44 9.66 16.37 0.87
N ALA A 45 10.45 15.53 1.55
CA ALA A 45 11.62 15.97 2.30
C ALA A 45 12.88 15.83 1.47
N PHE A 46 13.65 16.92 1.39
CA PHE A 46 14.92 16.99 0.69
C PHE A 46 15.81 18.07 1.33
N GLN A 47 17.06 17.72 1.67
CA GLN A 47 18.04 18.64 2.28
C GLN A 47 17.48 19.43 3.49
N ASP A 48 16.92 18.71 4.47
CA ASP A 48 16.33 19.27 5.70
C ASP A 48 15.15 20.24 5.49
N LYS A 49 14.61 20.29 4.26
CA LYS A 49 13.43 21.08 3.92
C LYS A 49 12.29 20.17 3.50
N LYS A 50 11.07 20.59 3.82
CA LYS A 50 9.83 19.96 3.36
C LYS A 50 9.15 20.81 2.30
N TYR A 51 8.74 20.17 1.22
CA TYR A 51 8.08 20.76 0.07
C TYR A 51 6.69 20.13 -0.05
N ASN A 52 5.66 20.94 0.14
CA ASN A 52 4.25 20.58 0.12
C ASN A 52 3.69 20.91 -1.26
N ILE A 53 3.22 19.90 -1.99
CA ILE A 53 2.88 19.99 -3.41
C ILE A 53 1.44 19.55 -3.59
N MET A 54 0.60 20.46 -4.06
CA MET A 54 -0.79 20.17 -4.42
C MET A 54 -0.86 19.79 -5.89
N PHE A 55 -1.55 18.69 -6.22
CA PHE A 55 -1.69 18.23 -7.61
C PHE A 55 -3.11 18.43 -8.13
N ASN A 56 -4.12 17.96 -7.40
CA ASN A 56 -5.52 17.97 -7.81
C ASN A 56 -6.45 18.29 -6.63
N HIS A 57 -6.21 19.40 -5.94
CA HIS A 57 -6.89 19.77 -4.69
C HIS A 57 -7.80 21.00 -4.88
N SER A 58 -8.82 21.20 -4.04
CA SER A 58 -9.71 22.36 -4.16
C SER A 58 -8.99 23.71 -3.98
N GLU A 59 -7.85 23.70 -3.30
CA GLU A 59 -7.00 24.87 -3.05
C GLU A 59 -5.77 24.93 -3.98
N SER A 60 -5.64 24.05 -4.99
CA SER A 60 -4.53 24.16 -5.95
C SER A 60 -4.76 25.31 -6.94
N ILE A 61 -3.73 26.12 -7.15
CA ILE A 61 -3.74 27.24 -8.10
C ILE A 61 -3.50 26.74 -9.52
N GLU A 62 -2.53 25.85 -9.69
CA GLU A 62 -2.14 25.25 -10.97
C GLU A 62 -2.15 23.72 -10.89
N GLU A 63 -2.45 23.07 -12.01
CA GLU A 63 -2.36 21.61 -12.13
C GLU A 63 -0.89 21.19 -12.29
N LEU A 64 -0.36 20.53 -11.26
CA LEU A 64 1.02 20.04 -11.25
C LEU A 64 1.06 18.54 -11.57
N ASP A 65 2.02 18.13 -12.40
CA ASP A 65 2.17 16.72 -12.77
C ASP A 65 3.01 15.95 -11.73
N TYR A 66 2.35 15.18 -10.86
CA TYR A 66 3.02 14.35 -9.86
C TYR A 66 4.05 13.38 -10.46
N ARG A 67 3.88 12.96 -11.73
CA ARG A 67 4.73 11.96 -12.39
C ARG A 67 6.17 12.45 -12.50
N LEU A 68 6.41 13.76 -12.48
CA LEU A 68 7.77 14.33 -12.50
C LEU A 68 8.59 13.97 -11.25
N LEU A 69 7.95 13.67 -10.11
CA LEU A 69 8.65 13.19 -8.91
C LEU A 69 9.41 11.87 -9.15
N SER A 70 8.99 11.06 -10.15
CA SER A 70 9.70 9.83 -10.53
C SER A 70 11.14 10.05 -11.01
N ARG A 71 11.53 11.30 -11.33
CA ARG A 71 12.90 11.68 -11.71
C ARG A 71 13.89 11.61 -10.54
N ALA A 72 13.41 11.52 -9.29
CA ALA A 72 14.26 11.18 -8.16
C ALA A 72 14.92 9.81 -8.36
N LYS A 73 16.09 9.58 -7.75
CA LYS A 73 16.78 8.29 -7.83
C LYS A 73 16.09 7.24 -6.97
N ARG A 74 15.78 7.60 -5.71
CA ARG A 74 15.07 6.76 -4.75
C ARG A 74 14.04 7.60 -4.03
N ILE A 75 12.84 7.07 -3.89
CA ILE A 75 11.74 7.69 -3.16
C ILE A 75 11.45 6.82 -1.94
N TRP A 76 11.91 7.28 -0.79
CA TRP A 76 11.65 6.64 0.50
C TRP A 76 10.26 7.02 0.98
N THR A 77 9.47 6.05 1.42
CA THR A 77 8.09 6.27 1.87
C THR A 77 7.74 5.30 2.99
N ASP A 78 6.66 5.59 3.70
CA ASP A 78 6.15 4.77 4.79
C ASP A 78 5.12 3.73 4.30
N ASP A 79 4.67 3.83 3.05
CA ASP A 79 3.86 2.79 2.43
C ASP A 79 4.13 2.76 0.91
N SER A 80 5.13 1.96 0.54
CA SER A 80 5.55 1.80 -0.87
C SER A 80 4.43 1.24 -1.75
N LYS A 81 3.54 0.44 -1.18
CA LYS A 81 2.46 -0.22 -1.89
C LYS A 81 1.34 0.76 -2.19
N GLN A 82 0.94 1.57 -1.20
CA GLN A 82 0.04 2.70 -1.41
C GLN A 82 0.63 3.67 -2.45
N ALA A 83 1.89 4.07 -2.28
CA ALA A 83 2.55 4.99 -3.21
C ALA A 83 2.59 4.41 -4.63
N TYR A 84 2.86 3.10 -4.80
CA TYR A 84 2.82 2.44 -6.10
C TYR A 84 1.43 2.47 -6.70
N HIS A 85 0.39 2.12 -5.94
CA HIS A 85 -0.98 2.12 -6.43
C HIS A 85 -1.39 3.48 -7.00
N LEU A 86 -1.00 4.56 -6.31
CA LEU A 86 -1.30 5.94 -6.67
C LEU A 86 -0.47 6.46 -7.85
N THR A 87 0.82 6.09 -7.94
CA THR A 87 1.78 6.78 -8.83
C THR A 87 2.37 5.90 -9.93
N LYS A 88 2.31 4.57 -9.77
CA LYS A 88 3.01 3.55 -10.57
C LYS A 88 4.54 3.68 -10.57
N PHE A 89 5.12 4.40 -9.62
CA PHE A 89 6.57 4.56 -9.51
C PHE A 89 7.26 3.26 -9.14
N LYS A 90 8.42 2.98 -9.77
CA LYS A 90 9.19 1.75 -9.55
C LYS A 90 10.40 1.93 -8.62
N ASN A 91 10.76 3.17 -8.34
CA ASN A 91 11.88 3.59 -7.48
C ASN A 91 11.44 3.92 -6.05
N LEU A 92 10.35 3.28 -5.58
CA LEU A 92 9.79 3.43 -4.23
C LEU A 92 10.51 2.49 -3.26
N TYR A 93 10.79 2.93 -2.04
CA TYR A 93 11.44 2.14 -1.00
C TYR A 93 10.72 2.33 0.34
N ASP A 94 10.31 1.21 0.93
CA ASP A 94 9.49 1.20 2.14
C ASP A 94 10.31 1.18 3.42
N VAL A 95 10.31 2.29 4.15
CA VAL A 95 11.05 2.43 5.41
C VAL A 95 10.53 1.47 6.47
N ARG A 96 9.21 1.20 6.49
CA ARG A 96 8.59 0.35 7.51
C ARG A 96 8.90 -1.12 7.29
N VAL A 97 8.93 -1.56 6.03
CA VAL A 97 9.39 -2.92 5.70
C VAL A 97 10.84 -3.10 6.14
N MET A 98 11.72 -2.13 5.86
CA MET A 98 13.13 -2.19 6.28
C MET A 98 13.28 -2.26 7.79
N ALA A 99 12.49 -1.49 8.53
CA ALA A 99 12.49 -1.52 9.99
C ALA A 99 11.99 -2.88 10.52
N HIS A 100 10.90 -3.40 9.97
CA HIS A 100 10.30 -4.66 10.40
C HIS A 100 11.26 -5.85 10.22
N VAL A 101 11.94 -5.96 9.09
CA VAL A 101 12.91 -7.05 8.85
C VAL A 101 14.17 -6.95 9.71
N GLN A 102 14.43 -5.77 10.28
CA GLN A 102 15.52 -5.53 11.23
C GLN A 102 15.05 -5.64 12.70
N GLY A 103 13.78 -5.97 12.94
CA GLY A 103 13.24 -6.06 14.29
C GLY A 103 13.09 -4.71 15.00
N ILE A 104 13.12 -3.60 14.25
CA ILE A 104 12.91 -2.26 14.81
C ILE A 104 11.41 -2.06 15.02
N MET A 105 11.03 -1.81 16.27
CA MET A 105 9.65 -1.50 16.63
C MET A 105 9.27 -0.14 16.06
N LEU A 106 8.13 -0.10 15.36
CA LEU A 106 7.55 1.12 14.82
C LEU A 106 6.34 1.50 15.65
N GLU A 107 6.15 2.80 15.86
CA GLU A 107 4.87 3.31 16.31
C GLU A 107 3.78 3.02 15.27
N GLN A 108 2.53 3.01 15.74
CA GLN A 108 1.38 2.71 14.90
C GLN A 108 1.25 3.75 13.78
N ILE A 109 0.64 3.34 12.66
CA ILE A 109 0.34 4.26 11.55
C ILE A 109 -0.45 5.44 12.12
N LEU A 110 0.03 6.65 11.86
CA LEU A 110 -0.72 7.85 12.19
C LEU A 110 -2.02 7.83 11.38
N GLU A 111 -3.12 7.68 12.10
CA GLU A 111 -4.44 7.78 11.52
C GLU A 111 -4.78 9.25 11.22
N PRO A 112 -5.56 9.52 10.16
CA PRO A 112 -6.03 10.87 9.88
C PRO A 112 -6.79 11.44 11.08
N GLY A 113 -6.45 12.67 11.48
CA GLY A 113 -7.03 13.31 12.67
C GLY A 113 -8.52 13.67 12.56
N LEU A 114 -9.06 14.28 13.62
CA LEU A 114 -10.50 14.59 13.77
C LEU A 114 -11.12 15.34 12.58
N CYS A 115 -10.36 16.21 11.91
CA CYS A 115 -10.85 16.94 10.74
C CYS A 115 -11.20 16.00 9.59
N PHE A 116 -10.36 15.00 9.31
CA PHE A 116 -10.61 13.99 8.29
C PHE A 116 -11.85 13.16 8.66
N GLY A 117 -11.91 12.66 9.90
CA GLY A 117 -13.07 11.89 10.38
C GLY A 117 -14.38 12.67 10.25
N SER A 118 -14.40 13.92 10.71
CA SER A 118 -15.58 14.80 10.59
C SER A 118 -16.01 15.01 9.13
N MET A 119 -15.07 15.16 8.21
CA MET A 119 -15.36 15.30 6.79
C MET A 119 -15.86 14.01 6.16
N TYR A 120 -15.33 12.86 6.58
CA TYR A 120 -15.79 11.55 6.12
C TYR A 120 -17.20 11.21 6.59
N GLU A 121 -17.59 11.66 7.78
CA GLU A 121 -18.95 11.51 8.31
C GLU A 121 -19.94 12.43 7.59
N ARG A 122 -19.53 13.65 7.20
CA ARG A 122 -20.39 14.58 6.46
C ARG A 122 -20.51 14.22 4.98
N ILE A 123 -19.44 13.74 4.38
CA ILE A 123 -19.36 13.38 2.96
C ILE A 123 -19.34 11.86 2.82
N THR A 124 -20.47 11.21 3.11
CA THR A 124 -20.61 9.74 3.06
C THR A 124 -20.77 9.20 1.64
N SER A 125 -21.48 9.94 0.79
CA SER A 125 -21.86 9.52 -0.58
C SER A 125 -20.71 9.68 -1.57
N LYS A 126 -20.00 10.80 -1.53
CA LYS A 126 -18.81 11.05 -2.34
C LYS A 126 -17.57 10.48 -1.65
N ARG A 127 -16.71 9.85 -2.43
CA ARG A 127 -15.52 9.13 -1.95
C ARG A 127 -14.24 9.82 -2.41
N ASN A 128 -14.19 11.13 -2.23
CA ASN A 128 -13.07 12.02 -2.55
C ASN A 128 -12.96 13.12 -1.49
N ALA A 129 -13.27 12.79 -0.23
CA ALA A 129 -13.47 13.81 0.80
C ALA A 129 -12.21 14.64 1.09
N ASN A 130 -11.01 14.09 0.87
CA ASN A 130 -9.76 14.83 1.07
C ASN A 130 -9.60 16.00 0.11
N PHE A 131 -10.30 16.00 -1.03
CA PHE A 131 -10.35 17.14 -1.96
C PHE A 131 -10.88 18.42 -1.31
N PHE A 132 -11.73 18.30 -0.28
CA PHE A 132 -12.38 19.41 0.43
C PHE A 132 -11.78 19.68 1.80
N ILE A 133 -10.81 18.86 2.25
CA ILE A 133 -10.15 19.08 3.53
C ILE A 133 -9.17 20.24 3.36
N PRO A 134 -9.13 21.22 4.30
CA PRO A 134 -8.22 22.35 4.17
C PRO A 134 -6.77 21.89 3.94
N ALA A 135 -6.05 22.52 3.00
CA ALA A 135 -4.71 22.07 2.62
C ALA A 135 -3.75 22.04 3.81
N VAL A 136 -3.91 22.98 4.76
CA VAL A 136 -3.17 23.02 6.03
C VAL A 136 -3.28 21.71 6.81
N LYS A 137 -4.45 21.06 6.83
CA LYS A 137 -4.65 19.77 7.50
C LYS A 137 -4.02 18.60 6.74
N LEU A 138 -3.94 18.68 5.42
CA LEU A 138 -3.18 17.72 4.62
C LEU A 138 -1.68 17.87 4.89
N ILE A 139 -1.18 19.11 4.98
CA ILE A 139 0.21 19.44 5.30
C ILE A 139 0.58 18.93 6.68
N GLU A 140 -0.19 19.28 7.73
CA GLU A 140 0.06 18.80 9.11
C GLU A 140 0.20 17.27 9.14
N TYR A 141 -0.78 16.56 8.58
CA TYR A 141 -0.81 15.10 8.58
C TYR A 141 0.36 14.45 7.82
N SER A 142 0.68 14.98 6.64
CA SER A 142 1.76 14.44 5.80
C SER A 142 3.14 14.78 6.35
N GLU A 143 3.33 15.96 6.93
CA GLU A 143 4.58 16.36 7.57
C GLU A 143 4.87 15.57 8.85
N GLU A 144 3.84 15.22 9.62
CA GLU A 144 3.95 14.36 10.80
C GLU A 144 4.35 12.94 10.40
N ARG A 145 3.68 12.35 9.39
CA ARG A 145 4.08 11.06 8.80
C ARG A 145 5.52 11.06 8.32
N LEU A 146 5.95 12.15 7.69
CA LEU A 146 7.31 12.26 7.17
C LEU A 146 8.35 12.40 8.28
N ASN A 147 8.02 13.07 9.39
CA ASN A 147 8.88 13.12 10.58
C ASN A 147 9.08 11.72 11.18
N MET A 148 7.99 10.98 11.41
CA MET A 148 8.09 9.59 11.91
C MET A 148 8.94 8.73 10.98
N LEU A 149 8.76 8.88 9.66
CA LEU A 149 9.57 8.19 8.67
C LEU A 149 11.06 8.53 8.82
N GLN A 150 11.41 9.80 8.99
CA GLN A 150 12.81 10.23 9.14
C GLN A 150 13.44 9.70 10.43
N GLU A 151 12.71 9.72 11.55
CA GLU A 151 13.19 9.18 12.83
C GLU A 151 13.53 7.69 12.73
N VAL A 152 12.67 6.93 12.04
CA VAL A 152 12.91 5.51 11.77
C VAL A 152 14.08 5.35 10.81
N PHE A 153 14.11 6.13 9.74
CA PHE A 153 15.14 6.05 8.70
C PHE A 153 16.55 6.22 9.27
N ASN A 154 16.73 7.13 10.22
CA ASN A 154 18.01 7.37 10.90
C ASN A 154 18.50 6.18 11.74
N LYS A 155 17.61 5.23 12.08
CA LYS A 155 17.94 4.01 12.86
C LYS A 155 18.24 2.80 11.96
N LEU A 156 18.06 2.91 10.63
CA LEU A 156 18.19 1.78 9.71
C LEU A 156 19.63 1.56 9.24
N ASP A 157 20.05 0.28 9.16
CA ASP A 157 21.24 -0.14 8.41
C ASP A 157 20.84 -0.71 7.04
N ILE A 158 20.82 0.14 6.00
CA ILE A 158 20.29 -0.24 4.68
C ILE A 158 21.35 -0.95 3.82
N ARG A 159 21.41 -2.27 3.99
CA ARG A 159 22.18 -3.19 3.12
C ARG A 159 21.41 -3.68 1.89
N LYS A 160 22.15 -4.21 0.90
CA LYS A 160 21.60 -4.74 -0.37
C LYS A 160 20.53 -5.81 -0.19
N TYR A 161 20.61 -6.66 0.84
CA TYR A 161 19.60 -7.70 1.07
C TYR A 161 18.30 -7.12 1.64
N HIS A 162 18.33 -6.06 2.44
CA HIS A 162 17.12 -5.39 2.94
C HIS A 162 16.29 -4.86 1.76
N LEU A 163 16.96 -4.27 0.77
CA LEU A 163 16.32 -3.79 -0.46
C LEU A 163 15.55 -4.87 -1.22
N LYS A 164 15.87 -6.16 -1.04
CA LYS A 164 15.13 -7.27 -1.68
C LYS A 164 13.71 -7.40 -1.12
N TYR A 165 13.48 -7.08 0.16
CA TYR A 165 12.15 -7.15 0.76
C TYR A 165 11.19 -6.12 0.16
N ASN A 166 11.73 -5.02 -0.35
CA ASN A 166 10.92 -4.03 -1.06
C ASN A 166 10.26 -4.60 -2.32
N ASN A 167 10.91 -5.58 -2.98
CA ASN A 167 10.30 -6.27 -4.13
C ASN A 167 9.02 -7.00 -3.72
N ALA A 168 8.93 -7.51 -2.48
CA ALA A 168 7.72 -8.16 -2.00
C ALA A 168 6.55 -7.17 -1.98
N SER A 169 6.75 -5.96 -1.45
CA SER A 169 5.73 -4.90 -1.46
C SER A 169 5.25 -4.58 -2.87
N MET A 170 6.17 -4.48 -3.83
CA MET A 170 5.85 -4.20 -5.24
C MET A 170 5.07 -5.35 -5.89
N VAL A 171 5.44 -6.61 -5.61
CA VAL A 171 4.70 -7.79 -6.07
C VAL A 171 3.29 -7.80 -5.49
N PHE A 172 3.14 -7.54 -4.18
CA PHE A 172 1.83 -7.45 -3.55
C PHE A 172 0.99 -6.32 -4.16
N ALA A 173 1.57 -5.15 -4.39
CA ALA A 173 0.91 -4.05 -5.09
C ALA A 173 0.37 -4.50 -6.47
N SER A 174 1.22 -5.17 -7.25
CA SER A 174 0.84 -5.68 -8.57
C SER A 174 -0.29 -6.72 -8.51
N VAL A 175 -0.30 -7.59 -7.51
CA VAL A 175 -1.37 -8.59 -7.33
C VAL A 175 -2.66 -7.92 -6.90
N GLU A 176 -2.60 -6.97 -5.95
CA GLU A 176 -3.76 -6.21 -5.48
C GLU A 176 -4.40 -5.42 -6.62
N GLU A 177 -3.60 -4.75 -7.45
CA GLU A 177 -4.06 -3.91 -8.55
C GLU A 177 -4.96 -4.66 -9.54
N GLN A 178 -4.75 -5.97 -9.71
CA GLN A 178 -5.62 -6.77 -10.58
C GLN A 178 -7.04 -6.94 -10.04
N GLY A 179 -7.23 -6.79 -8.72
CA GLY A 179 -8.47 -7.08 -8.00
C GLY A 179 -8.92 -8.54 -8.15
N ILE A 180 -10.00 -8.92 -7.49
CA ILE A 180 -10.69 -10.21 -7.67
C ILE A 180 -12.09 -9.91 -8.18
N LYS A 181 -12.49 -10.51 -9.31
CA LYS A 181 -13.82 -10.27 -9.86
C LYS A 181 -14.87 -10.88 -8.94
N ILE A 182 -15.87 -10.07 -8.60
CA ILE A 182 -16.98 -10.46 -7.72
C ILE A 182 -18.32 -10.23 -8.41
N LYS A 183 -19.39 -10.79 -7.85
CA LYS A 183 -20.77 -10.45 -8.21
C LYS A 183 -21.08 -9.02 -7.75
N SER A 184 -22.07 -8.42 -8.40
CA SER A 184 -22.52 -7.07 -8.04
C SER A 184 -23.13 -7.06 -6.64
N ARG A 185 -22.85 -5.98 -5.89
CA ARG A 185 -23.31 -5.77 -4.51
C ARG A 185 -22.86 -6.82 -3.49
N SER A 186 -21.92 -7.71 -3.85
CA SER A 186 -21.32 -8.62 -2.88
C SER A 186 -20.59 -7.86 -1.78
N PHE A 187 -20.41 -8.51 -0.63
CA PHE A 187 -19.72 -7.95 0.53
C PHE A 187 -20.31 -6.61 1.00
N ASN A 188 -21.64 -6.51 1.04
CA ASN A 188 -22.37 -5.33 1.52
C ASN A 188 -21.99 -4.02 0.81
N GLY A 189 -21.53 -4.10 -0.44
CA GLY A 189 -21.10 -2.93 -1.21
C GLY A 189 -19.76 -2.33 -0.76
N THR A 190 -18.96 -3.04 0.04
CA THR A 190 -17.62 -2.59 0.44
C THR A 190 -16.71 -2.36 -0.76
N PHE A 191 -16.90 -3.14 -1.82
CA PHE A 191 -16.13 -3.09 -3.05
C PHE A 191 -16.95 -2.45 -4.18
N LYS A 192 -16.28 -1.66 -5.01
CA LYS A 192 -16.89 -0.98 -6.17
C LYS A 192 -16.59 -1.74 -7.46
N ASN A 193 -17.31 -1.40 -8.52
CA ASN A 193 -17.04 -1.85 -9.89
C ASN A 193 -16.94 -3.37 -10.09
N ASN A 194 -17.53 -4.15 -9.17
CA ASN A 194 -17.46 -5.61 -9.15
C ASN A 194 -16.05 -6.19 -9.01
N PHE A 195 -15.12 -5.47 -8.37
CA PHE A 195 -13.77 -5.94 -8.06
C PHE A 195 -13.45 -5.80 -6.58
N ALA A 196 -13.06 -6.90 -5.95
CA ALA A 196 -12.57 -6.91 -4.58
C ALA A 196 -11.05 -6.72 -4.57
N TYR A 197 -10.59 -5.66 -3.91
CA TYR A 197 -9.18 -5.38 -3.70
C TYR A 197 -8.76 -5.83 -2.31
N SER A 198 -7.68 -6.60 -2.22
CA SER A 198 -7.09 -6.99 -0.93
C SER A 198 -6.05 -5.98 -0.48
N ASN A 199 -5.63 -6.08 0.78
CA ASN A 199 -4.45 -5.38 1.29
C ASN A 199 -3.52 -6.41 1.95
N TYR A 200 -2.56 -6.93 1.18
CA TYR A 200 -1.52 -7.85 1.60
C TYR A 200 -0.47 -7.14 2.46
N ASN A 201 -0.64 -7.18 3.77
CA ASN A 201 0.31 -6.63 4.73
C ASN A 201 1.34 -7.69 5.15
N ILE A 202 2.63 -7.42 4.90
CA ILE A 202 3.74 -8.30 5.26
C ILE A 202 4.31 -8.06 6.65
N LEU A 203 3.90 -6.98 7.32
CA LEU A 203 4.40 -6.57 8.63
C LEU A 203 3.73 -7.41 9.74
N THR A 204 3.86 -8.73 9.65
CA THR A 204 3.33 -9.70 10.61
C THR A 204 4.48 -10.41 11.29
N ALA A 205 4.28 -10.91 12.52
CA ALA A 205 5.35 -11.53 13.31
C ALA A 205 6.06 -12.70 12.59
N THR A 206 5.36 -13.43 11.72
CA THR A 206 5.91 -14.56 10.94
C THR A 206 6.22 -14.19 9.49
N CYS A 207 6.10 -12.90 9.11
CA CYS A 207 6.15 -12.40 7.73
C CYS A 207 5.11 -13.04 6.78
N ARG A 208 4.17 -13.85 7.29
CA ARG A 208 3.04 -14.35 6.50
C ARG A 208 2.13 -13.16 6.18
N PRO A 209 1.86 -12.87 4.90
CA PRO A 209 1.04 -11.72 4.55
C PRO A 209 -0.40 -11.91 5.04
N SER A 210 -0.95 -10.92 5.72
CA SER A 210 -2.40 -10.82 5.98
C SER A 210 -3.06 -10.08 4.83
N ASN A 211 -4.32 -10.39 4.49
CA ASN A 211 -4.93 -9.91 3.24
C ASN A 211 -6.34 -9.32 3.48
N THR A 212 -6.43 -8.46 4.50
CA THR A 212 -7.69 -7.86 4.97
C THR A 212 -7.86 -6.45 4.43
N PHE A 213 -9.01 -6.16 3.82
CA PHE A 213 -9.40 -4.81 3.45
C PHE A 213 -10.79 -4.48 4.00
N ARG A 214 -10.91 -3.37 4.73
CA ARG A 214 -12.17 -2.91 5.36
C ARG A 214 -12.92 -4.02 6.11
N GLY A 215 -12.18 -4.80 6.91
CA GLY A 215 -12.73 -5.91 7.70
C GLY A 215 -13.01 -7.20 6.91
N ILE A 216 -12.82 -7.22 5.58
CA ILE A 216 -12.99 -8.41 4.77
C ILE A 216 -11.63 -9.05 4.54
N ASN A 217 -11.45 -10.25 5.09
CA ASN A 217 -10.29 -11.10 4.82
C ASN A 217 -10.64 -12.05 3.66
N LEU A 218 -10.10 -11.76 2.47
CA LEU A 218 -10.37 -12.57 1.27
C LEU A 218 -9.73 -13.97 1.34
N GLY A 219 -8.69 -14.16 2.16
CA GLY A 219 -8.05 -15.46 2.39
C GLY A 219 -8.81 -16.33 3.40
N ALA A 220 -9.72 -15.74 4.17
CA ALA A 220 -10.47 -16.41 5.23
C ALA A 220 -11.99 -16.40 5.00
N LEU A 221 -12.44 -16.29 3.74
CA LEU A 221 -13.88 -16.37 3.42
C LEU A 221 -14.47 -17.70 3.88
N ASN A 222 -15.65 -17.65 4.49
CA ASN A 222 -16.31 -18.82 5.05
C ASN A 222 -16.80 -19.75 3.93
N LYS A 223 -16.62 -21.06 4.12
CA LYS A 223 -16.97 -22.09 3.14
C LYS A 223 -18.48 -22.35 3.09
N LYS A 224 -19.21 -22.10 4.18
CA LYS A 224 -20.59 -22.53 4.40
C LYS A 224 -21.63 -21.42 4.23
N ASP A 225 -21.26 -20.15 4.38
CA ASP A 225 -22.19 -19.01 4.31
C ASP A 225 -22.44 -18.47 2.88
N GLY A 226 -21.84 -19.11 1.87
CA GLY A 226 -21.98 -18.72 0.47
C GLY A 226 -21.12 -17.52 0.05
N THR A 227 -20.35 -16.89 0.95
CA THR A 227 -19.52 -15.71 0.61
C THR A 227 -18.51 -16.00 -0.50
N ARG A 228 -17.91 -17.20 -0.54
CA ARG A 228 -17.02 -17.64 -1.62
C ARG A 228 -17.69 -17.67 -3.00
N LYS A 229 -19.01 -17.97 -3.07
CA LYS A 229 -19.78 -18.00 -4.33
C LYS A 229 -19.95 -16.62 -4.96
N ASN A 230 -19.52 -15.55 -4.28
CA ASN A 230 -19.47 -14.20 -4.84
C ASN A 230 -18.27 -13.99 -5.74
N VAL A 231 -17.19 -14.77 -5.59
CA VAL A 231 -16.01 -14.70 -6.46
C VAL A 231 -16.33 -15.41 -7.78
N ARG A 232 -15.95 -14.80 -8.91
CA ARG A 232 -16.16 -15.35 -10.25
C ARG A 232 -14.97 -15.07 -11.16
N SER A 233 -14.89 -15.77 -12.29
CA SER A 233 -13.95 -15.42 -13.36
C SER A 233 -14.19 -13.99 -13.85
N ARG A 234 -13.12 -13.30 -14.22
CA ARG A 234 -13.16 -11.99 -14.89
C ARG A 234 -13.34 -12.09 -16.40
N PHE A 235 -13.13 -13.28 -16.96
CA PHE A 235 -13.21 -13.57 -18.39
C PHE A 235 -14.51 -14.32 -18.69
N ASP A 236 -15.12 -14.00 -19.83
CA ASP A 236 -16.26 -14.75 -20.35
C ASP A 236 -15.85 -16.20 -20.62
N ASN A 237 -16.64 -17.15 -20.13
CA ASN A 237 -16.32 -18.58 -20.12
C ASN A 237 -14.98 -18.96 -19.43
N GLY A 238 -14.40 -18.04 -18.65
CA GLY A 238 -13.18 -18.32 -17.90
C GLY A 238 -13.44 -19.16 -16.64
N ILE A 239 -12.40 -19.87 -16.22
CA ILE A 239 -12.40 -20.68 -14.99
C ILE A 239 -11.50 -20.03 -13.92
N LEU A 240 -11.80 -20.32 -12.65
CA LEU A 240 -10.91 -19.99 -11.54
C LEU A 240 -10.04 -21.20 -11.26
N VAL A 241 -8.72 -20.97 -11.13
CA VAL A 241 -7.74 -22.01 -10.79
C VAL A 241 -7.13 -21.65 -9.44
N GLU A 242 -7.16 -22.60 -8.52
CA GLU A 242 -6.58 -22.48 -7.18
C GLU A 242 -5.42 -23.47 -7.06
N PHE A 243 -4.30 -23.00 -6.54
CA PHE A 243 -3.14 -23.82 -6.22
C PHE A 243 -2.93 -23.78 -4.71
N ASP A 244 -2.82 -24.96 -4.09
CA ASP A 244 -2.50 -25.11 -2.68
C ASP A 244 -1.31 -26.08 -2.52
N TYR A 245 -0.48 -25.82 -1.51
CA TYR A 245 0.67 -26.66 -1.21
C TYR A 245 0.24 -27.81 -0.29
N ASP A 246 0.35 -29.05 -0.77
CA ASP A 246 0.08 -30.23 0.06
C ASP A 246 0.99 -30.24 1.30
N ALA A 247 0.36 -30.27 2.48
CA ALA A 247 1.02 -30.41 3.77
C ALA A 247 2.23 -29.46 3.98
N TYR A 248 2.14 -28.21 3.50
CA TYR A 248 3.27 -27.26 3.47
C TYR A 248 4.11 -27.21 4.74
N HIS A 249 3.48 -27.01 5.91
CA HIS A 249 4.19 -26.90 7.18
C HIS A 249 4.84 -28.21 7.61
N LEU A 250 4.19 -29.35 7.36
CA LEU A 250 4.75 -30.66 7.71
C LEU A 250 5.97 -30.98 6.83
N ARG A 251 5.92 -30.63 5.53
CA ARG A 251 7.05 -30.78 4.63
C ARG A 251 8.23 -29.86 5.02
N LEU A 252 7.95 -28.62 5.42
CA LEU A 252 8.98 -27.73 5.97
C LEU A 252 9.62 -28.31 7.24
N LEU A 253 8.81 -28.81 8.17
CA LEU A 253 9.29 -29.40 9.41
C LEU A 253 10.14 -30.66 9.15
N ALA A 254 9.68 -31.53 8.26
CA ALA A 254 10.43 -32.72 7.87
C ALA A 254 11.81 -32.36 7.29
N ASN A 255 11.90 -31.33 6.45
CA ASN A 255 13.18 -30.84 5.94
C ASN A 255 14.10 -30.34 7.07
N ILE A 256 13.56 -29.56 8.03
CA ILE A 256 14.33 -29.08 9.19
C ILE A 256 14.84 -30.25 10.05
N LEU A 257 14.00 -31.27 10.28
CA LEU A 257 14.32 -32.45 11.08
C LEU A 257 15.12 -33.51 10.30
N LYS A 258 15.35 -33.31 8.99
CA LYS A 258 15.94 -34.30 8.07
C LYS A 258 15.18 -35.64 8.09
N TYR A 259 13.85 -35.56 8.16
CA TYR A 259 12.95 -36.69 8.04
C TYR A 259 12.58 -36.89 6.57
N ASP A 260 12.81 -38.10 6.04
CA ASP A 260 12.49 -38.43 4.66
C ASP A 260 10.96 -38.55 4.49
N VAL A 261 10.38 -37.62 3.75
CA VAL A 261 8.96 -37.62 3.42
C VAL A 261 8.75 -38.20 2.02
N PRO A 262 7.78 -39.12 1.86
CA PRO A 262 7.34 -39.55 0.54
C PRO A 262 6.88 -38.35 -0.31
N THR A 263 7.25 -38.36 -1.60
CA THR A 263 6.88 -37.30 -2.56
C THR A 263 5.69 -37.68 -3.43
N ASP A 264 5.36 -38.97 -3.47
CA ASP A 264 4.32 -39.59 -4.30
C ASP A 264 2.97 -39.75 -3.59
N ILE A 265 2.94 -39.58 -2.27
CA ILE A 265 1.69 -39.61 -1.47
C ILE A 265 1.50 -38.31 -0.67
N SER A 266 0.25 -37.99 -0.35
CA SER A 266 -0.04 -36.87 0.54
C SER A 266 0.51 -37.18 1.93
N LEU A 267 1.22 -36.22 2.51
CA LEU A 267 1.81 -36.41 3.84
C LEU A 267 0.72 -36.52 4.93
N HIS A 268 -0.47 -35.96 4.68
CA HIS A 268 -1.63 -36.17 5.55
C HIS A 268 -2.09 -37.63 5.55
N GLN A 269 -2.00 -38.33 4.42
CA GLN A 269 -2.35 -39.76 4.33
C GLN A 269 -1.26 -40.64 4.92
N HIS A 270 0.02 -40.28 4.73
CA HIS A 270 1.14 -41.04 5.28
C HIS A 270 1.16 -41.06 6.82
N LEU A 271 0.66 -40.00 7.45
CA LEU A 271 0.67 -39.82 8.91
C LEU A 271 -0.68 -40.11 9.59
N ALA A 272 -1.72 -40.48 8.82
CA ALA A 272 -3.04 -40.82 9.34
C ALA A 272 -3.13 -42.31 9.72
#